data_AF-A0A0K1JWA3-F1
#
_entry.id   AF-A0A0K1JWA3-F1
#
_cell.length_a   1.000
_cell.length_b   1.000
_cell.length_c   1.000
_cell.angle_alpha   90.00
_cell.angle_beta   90.00
_cell.angle_gamma   90.00
#
_symmetry.space_group_name_H-M   'P 1'
#
loop_
_entity.id
_entity.type
_entity.pdbx_description
1 polymer ?
#
loop_
_entity_poly.entity_id
_entity_poly.type
_entity_poly.pdbx_seq_one_letter_code
_entity_poly.pdbx_strand_id
1 'polypeptide(L)'
;MSILSILAEVAASRDADELSETVCAVNRDFSAAPLLAHILLEDWHRSHENIVFELGLIGNPSVVDAIASAARTKFKSLVEWDRWCRFQRECAFALARIGTNESLAALEQMVRSEDAHLRQVGEEGLSYWPMPYGVY
;
A
#
# COMPACT_ATOMS: atom_id res chain seq x y z
N MET A 1 -8.55 6.71 23.59
CA MET A 1 -8.33 7.27 22.25
C MET A 1 -8.48 6.14 21.25
N SER A 2 -9.17 6.33 20.13
CA SER A 2 -9.24 5.29 19.09
C SER A 2 -7.94 5.26 18.28
N ILE A 3 -7.65 4.14 17.62
CA ILE A 3 -6.44 4.04 16.78
C ILE A 3 -6.48 5.06 15.63
N LEU A 4 -7.66 5.34 15.08
CA LEU A 4 -7.86 6.37 14.07
C LEU A 4 -7.51 7.78 14.59
N SER A 5 -7.88 8.12 15.83
CA SER A 5 -7.50 9.42 16.40
C SER A 5 -6.00 9.55 16.63
N ILE A 6 -5.33 8.48 17.10
CA ILE A 6 -3.88 8.46 17.25
C ILE A 6 -3.20 8.64 15.89
N LEU A 7 -3.63 7.87 14.88
CA LEU A 7 -3.09 7.96 13.52
C LEU A 7 -3.26 9.38 12.93
N ALA A 8 -4.38 10.04 13.20
CA ALA A 8 -4.62 11.40 12.75
C ALA A 8 -3.70 12.42 13.45
N GLU A 9 -3.48 12.28 14.75
CA GLU A 9 -2.56 13.14 15.52
C GLU A 9 -1.12 12.98 15.03
N VAL A 10 -0.68 11.74 14.82
CA VAL A 10 0.66 11.42 14.30
C VAL A 10 0.86 11.94 12.88
N ALA A 11 -0.16 11.82 12.02
CA ALA A 11 -0.11 12.37 10.67
C ALA A 11 -0.02 13.90 10.68
N ALA A 12 -0.70 14.56 11.62
CA ALA A 12 -0.65 16.01 11.78
C ALA A 12 0.69 16.50 12.33
N SER A 13 1.29 15.77 13.28
CA SER A 13 2.62 16.08 13.82
C SER A 13 3.75 15.72 12.85
N ARG A 14 3.48 14.85 11.86
CA ARG A 14 4.46 14.25 10.94
C ARG A 14 5.59 13.54 11.70
N ASP A 15 5.25 12.89 12.81
CA ASP A 15 6.20 12.07 13.57
C ASP A 15 6.39 10.70 12.88
N ALA A 16 7.52 10.53 12.20
CA ALA A 16 7.79 9.33 11.41
C ALA A 16 8.01 8.08 12.28
N ASP A 17 8.55 8.24 13.48
CA ASP A 17 8.83 7.11 14.38
C ASP A 17 7.52 6.63 15.02
N GLU A 18 6.71 7.57 15.52
CA GLU A 18 5.39 7.26 16.07
C GLU A 18 4.44 6.71 15.00
N LEU A 19 4.55 7.15 13.75
CA LEU A 19 3.78 6.57 12.64
C LEU A 19 4.09 5.09 12.46
N SER A 20 5.38 4.72 12.48
CA SER A 20 5.78 3.32 12.32
C SER A 20 5.16 2.41 13.38
N GLU A 21 5.13 2.85 14.63
CA GLU A 21 4.50 2.12 15.73
C GLU A 21 2.97 2.08 15.57
N THR A 22 2.37 3.21 15.22
CA THR A 22 0.91 3.34 15.08
C THR A 22 0.35 2.48 13.94
N VAL A 23 1.04 2.43 12.79
CA VAL A 23 0.61 1.61 11.64
C VAL A 23 0.54 0.13 12.03
N CYS A 24 1.53 -0.38 12.77
CA CYS A 24 1.52 -1.76 13.27
C CYS A 24 0.34 -2.05 14.23
N ALA A 25 -0.19 -1.02 14.90
CA ALA A 25 -1.30 -1.13 15.83
C ALA A 25 -2.69 -0.96 15.18
N VAL A 26 -2.77 -0.60 13.88
CA VAL A 26 -4.04 -0.45 13.14
C VAL A 26 -4.87 -1.74 13.15
N ASN A 27 -4.22 -2.90 13.09
CA ASN A 27 -4.84 -4.22 13.23
C ASN A 27 -6.11 -4.40 12.38
N ARG A 28 -6.01 -4.01 11.12
CA ARG A 28 -7.02 -4.08 10.06
C ARG A 28 -8.28 -3.28 10.33
N ASP A 29 -8.18 -2.21 11.13
CA ASP A 29 -9.29 -1.29 11.32
C ASP A 29 -9.67 -0.64 9.98
N PHE A 30 -10.84 -1.03 9.47
CA PHE A 30 -11.36 -0.56 8.19
C PHE A 30 -11.51 0.97 8.13
N SER A 31 -11.74 1.61 9.28
CA SER A 31 -11.88 3.08 9.35
C SER A 31 -10.56 3.82 9.12
N ALA A 32 -9.41 3.16 9.30
CA ALA A 32 -8.09 3.74 9.06
C ALA A 32 -7.71 3.80 7.58
N ALA A 33 -8.37 3.02 6.71
CA ALA A 33 -7.96 2.86 5.31
C ALA A 33 -7.84 4.18 4.53
N PRO A 34 -8.80 5.12 4.60
CA PRO A 34 -8.70 6.39 3.87
C PRO A 34 -7.51 7.24 4.34
N LEU A 35 -7.25 7.29 5.65
CA LEU A 35 -6.14 8.06 6.21
C LEU A 35 -4.79 7.41 5.86
N LEU A 36 -4.69 6.08 5.99
CA LEU A 36 -3.50 5.34 5.56
C LEU A 36 -3.22 5.51 4.07
N ALA A 37 -4.24 5.51 3.22
CA ALA A 37 -4.10 5.74 1.78
C ALA A 37 -3.58 7.15 1.46
N HIS A 38 -4.02 8.16 2.24
CA HIS A 38 -3.48 9.51 2.11
C HIS A 38 -2.01 9.57 2.55
N ILE A 39 -1.69 9.01 3.72
CA ILE A 39 -0.33 8.96 4.26
C ILE A 39 0.61 8.21 3.32
N LEU A 40 0.19 7.09 2.71
CA LEU A 40 0.98 6.30 1.76
C LEU A 40 1.61 7.13 0.64
N LEU A 41 0.99 8.24 0.23
CA LEU A 41 1.44 9.09 -0.86
C LEU A 41 2.37 10.23 -0.41
N GLU A 42 2.66 10.32 0.89
CA GLU A 42 3.50 11.35 1.47
C GLU A 42 4.94 10.84 1.75
N ASP A 43 5.95 11.68 1.48
CA ASP A 43 7.36 11.26 1.57
C ASP A 43 8.06 11.66 2.89
N TRP A 44 7.31 12.08 3.92
CA TRP A 44 7.89 12.50 5.22
C TRP A 44 8.25 11.33 6.14
N HIS A 45 7.82 10.11 5.79
CA HIS A 45 8.02 8.91 6.60
C HIS A 45 8.67 7.77 5.82
N ARG A 46 8.91 6.67 6.52
CA ARG A 46 9.52 5.45 5.97
C ARG A 46 8.58 4.24 6.03
N SER A 47 7.33 4.44 6.44
CA SER A 47 6.36 3.37 6.70
C SER A 47 5.61 2.87 5.46
N HIS A 48 6.05 3.21 4.23
CA HIS A 48 5.36 2.86 2.98
C HIS A 48 5.05 1.36 2.87
N GLU A 49 6.03 0.50 3.16
CA GLU A 49 5.90 -0.96 3.10
C GLU A 49 4.90 -1.47 4.17
N ASN A 50 4.92 -0.92 5.39
CA ASN A 50 3.97 -1.27 6.45
C ASN A 50 2.56 -0.82 6.09
N ILE A 51 2.40 0.39 5.55
CA ILE A 51 1.11 0.95 5.16
C ILE A 51 0.50 0.15 4.02
N VAL A 52 1.24 -0.14 2.96
CA VAL A 52 0.69 -0.90 1.81
C VAL A 52 0.31 -2.32 2.21
N PHE A 53 1.11 -2.95 3.10
CA PHE A 53 0.78 -4.26 3.65
C PHE A 53 -0.54 -4.20 4.43
N GLU A 54 -0.69 -3.24 5.33
CA GLU A 54 -1.90 -3.06 6.15
C GLU A 54 -3.13 -2.76 5.31
N LEU A 55 -3.02 -1.88 4.31
CA LEU A 55 -4.11 -1.60 3.37
C LEU A 55 -4.55 -2.84 2.59
N GLY A 56 -3.61 -3.68 2.17
CA GLY A 56 -3.91 -4.97 1.55
C GLY A 56 -4.60 -5.95 2.49
N LEU A 57 -4.33 -5.88 3.80
CA LEU A 57 -5.03 -6.67 4.82
C LEU A 57 -6.44 -6.15 5.12
N ILE A 58 -6.61 -4.83 5.12
CA ILE A 58 -7.91 -4.17 5.32
C ILE A 58 -8.84 -4.49 4.14
N GLY A 59 -8.31 -4.52 2.92
CA GLY A 59 -9.08 -4.90 1.73
C GLY A 59 -10.13 -3.87 1.30
N ASN A 60 -10.02 -2.61 1.75
CA ASN A 60 -10.97 -1.56 1.40
C ASN A 60 -10.77 -1.11 -0.07
N PRO A 61 -11.77 -1.23 -0.95
CA PRO A 61 -11.61 -0.86 -2.36
C PRO A 61 -11.27 0.62 -2.59
N SER A 62 -11.59 1.52 -1.63
CA SER A 62 -11.34 2.95 -1.77
C SER A 62 -9.87 3.33 -1.82
N VAL A 63 -8.95 2.39 -1.54
CA VAL A 63 -7.50 2.66 -1.47
C VAL A 63 -6.75 2.19 -2.71
N VAL A 64 -7.43 1.54 -3.66
CA VAL A 64 -6.83 0.98 -4.87
C VAL A 64 -6.01 2.02 -5.64
N ASP A 65 -6.58 3.20 -5.88
CA ASP A 65 -5.92 4.27 -6.64
C ASP A 65 -4.65 4.77 -5.93
N ALA A 66 -4.67 4.86 -4.60
CA ALA A 66 -3.52 5.26 -3.82
C ALA A 66 -2.39 4.22 -3.90
N ILE A 67 -2.71 2.92 -3.79
CA ILE A 67 -1.71 1.85 -3.94
C ILE A 67 -1.14 1.81 -5.37
N ALA A 68 -1.99 1.95 -6.39
CA ALA A 68 -1.57 1.98 -7.79
C ALA A 68 -0.66 3.18 -8.09
N SER A 69 -0.96 4.34 -7.50
CA SER A 69 -0.12 5.54 -7.58
C SER A 69 1.21 5.32 -6.85
N ALA A 70 1.18 4.78 -5.64
CA ALA A 70 2.38 4.49 -4.86
C ALA A 70 3.34 3.54 -5.58
N ALA A 71 2.84 2.52 -6.29
CA ALA A 71 3.64 1.61 -7.11
C ALA A 71 4.43 2.29 -8.26
N ARG A 72 4.10 3.55 -8.59
CA ARG A 72 4.75 4.37 -9.62
C ARG A 72 5.55 5.54 -9.05
N THR A 73 5.36 5.86 -7.78
CA THR A 73 6.02 6.99 -7.11
C THR A 73 7.35 6.59 -6.50
N LYS A 74 8.45 7.15 -7.02
CA LYS A 74 9.79 6.98 -6.45
C LYS A 74 9.97 7.80 -5.17
N PHE A 75 9.46 7.29 -4.06
CA PHE A 75 9.69 7.87 -2.73
C PHE A 75 11.18 7.89 -2.39
N LYS A 76 11.67 9.00 -1.86
CA LYS A 76 13.11 9.24 -1.66
C LYS A 76 13.73 8.15 -0.78
N SER A 77 13.08 7.82 0.33
CA SER A 77 13.57 6.81 1.27
C SER A 77 13.70 5.41 0.65
N LEU A 78 12.76 5.02 -0.21
CA LEU A 78 12.80 3.71 -0.88
C LEU A 78 13.89 3.63 -1.94
N VAL A 79 14.18 4.73 -2.62
CA VAL A 79 15.28 4.78 -3.60
C VAL A 79 16.63 4.77 -2.90
N GLU A 80 16.80 5.58 -1.85
CA GLU A 80 18.05 5.65 -1.07
C GLU A 80 18.45 4.31 -0.46
N TRP A 81 17.47 3.46 -0.14
CA TRP A 81 17.69 2.18 0.52
C TRP A 81 17.55 0.97 -0.41
N ASP A 82 17.46 1.20 -1.73
CA ASP A 82 17.31 0.14 -2.75
C ASP A 82 16.10 -0.78 -2.49
N ARG A 83 15.00 -0.19 -1.98
CA ARG A 83 13.75 -0.88 -1.66
C ARG A 83 12.67 -0.69 -2.72
N TRP A 84 12.89 0.19 -3.69
CA TRP A 84 11.89 0.58 -4.68
C TRP A 84 11.25 -0.61 -5.40
N CYS A 85 12.07 -1.49 -6.00
CA CYS A 85 11.57 -2.66 -6.72
C CYS A 85 10.79 -3.64 -5.82
N ARG A 86 11.22 -3.80 -4.57
CA ARG A 86 10.51 -4.63 -3.57
C ARG A 86 9.15 -4.03 -3.24
N PHE A 87 9.08 -2.71 -3.03
CA PHE A 87 7.84 -2.02 -2.73
C PHE A 87 6.82 -2.08 -3.88
N GLN A 88 7.26 -1.98 -5.14
CA GLN A 88 6.37 -2.16 -6.29
C GLN A 88 5.68 -3.53 -6.29
N ARG A 89 6.42 -4.59 -5.90
CA ARG A 89 5.87 -5.95 -5.75
C ARG A 89 4.88 -6.05 -4.59
N GLU A 90 5.16 -5.39 -3.46
CA GLU A 90 4.22 -5.34 -2.33
C GLU A 90 2.92 -4.61 -2.69
N CYS A 91 2.98 -3.53 -3.48
CA CYS A 91 1.80 -2.88 -4.03
C CYS A 91 0.97 -3.84 -4.91
N ALA A 92 1.63 -4.60 -5.80
CA ALA A 92 0.95 -5.59 -6.63
C ALA A 92 0.21 -6.64 -5.78
N PHE A 93 0.85 -7.16 -4.74
CA PHE A 93 0.22 -8.13 -3.83
C PHE A 93 -0.93 -7.52 -3.02
N ALA A 94 -0.81 -6.27 -2.57
CA ALA A 94 -1.90 -5.59 -1.88
C ALA A 94 -3.13 -5.44 -2.79
N LEU A 95 -2.93 -5.07 -4.06
CA LEU A 95 -4.00 -5.02 -5.07
C LEU A 95 -4.60 -6.40 -5.34
N ALA A 96 -3.77 -7.45 -5.45
CA ALA A 96 -4.22 -8.83 -5.58
C ALA A 96 -5.12 -9.25 -4.41
N ARG A 97 -4.75 -8.87 -3.18
CA ARG A 97 -5.50 -9.15 -1.94
C ARG A 97 -6.82 -8.39 -1.83
N ILE A 98 -6.86 -7.13 -2.25
CA ILE A 98 -8.10 -6.34 -2.29
C ILE A 98 -9.15 -7.04 -3.18
N GLY A 99 -8.72 -7.67 -4.27
CA GLY A 99 -9.54 -8.63 -5.02
C GLY A 99 -10.80 -8.07 -5.68
N THR A 100 -10.88 -6.76 -5.90
CA THR A 100 -12.02 -6.13 -6.60
C THR A 100 -11.71 -5.90 -8.07
N ASN A 101 -12.73 -5.58 -8.87
CA ASN A 101 -12.55 -5.25 -10.28
C ASN A 101 -11.67 -3.99 -10.48
N GLU A 102 -11.73 -3.04 -9.54
CA GLU A 102 -10.87 -1.87 -9.53
C GLU A 102 -9.41 -2.28 -9.30
N SER A 103 -9.16 -3.22 -8.37
CA SER A 103 -7.80 -3.70 -8.12
C SER A 103 -7.26 -4.56 -9.26
N LEU A 104 -8.13 -5.32 -9.95
CA LEU A 104 -7.80 -5.99 -11.21
C LEU A 104 -7.37 -4.96 -12.26
N ALA A 105 -8.17 -3.93 -12.49
CA ALA A 105 -7.87 -2.89 -13.47
C ALA A 105 -6.54 -2.20 -13.17
N ALA A 106 -6.24 -1.92 -11.90
CA ALA A 106 -4.96 -1.37 -11.47
C ALA A 106 -3.78 -2.29 -11.79
N LEU A 107 -3.90 -3.60 -11.53
CA LEU A 107 -2.88 -4.60 -11.88
C LEU A 107 -2.68 -4.68 -13.40
N GLU A 108 -3.76 -4.70 -14.19
CA GLU A 108 -3.63 -4.69 -15.64
C GLU A 108 -2.95 -3.41 -16.17
N GLN A 109 -3.16 -2.26 -15.53
CA GLN A 109 -2.43 -1.04 -15.86
C GLN A 109 -0.93 -1.15 -15.54
N MET A 110 -0.55 -1.88 -14.49
CA MET A 110 0.86 -2.17 -14.20
C MET A 110 1.46 -3.04 -15.31
N VAL A 111 0.76 -4.07 -15.78
CA VAL A 111 1.20 -4.92 -16.91
C VAL A 111 1.41 -4.13 -18.20
N ARG A 112 0.61 -3.09 -18.44
CA ARG A 112 0.75 -2.23 -19.62
C ARG A 112 1.85 -1.16 -19.47
N SER A 113 2.60 -1.16 -18.37
CA SER A 113 3.68 -0.20 -18.13
C SER A 113 4.89 -0.42 -19.03
N GLU A 114 5.52 0.67 -19.45
CA GLU A 114 6.82 0.65 -20.14
C GLU A 114 7.95 0.22 -19.19
N ASP A 115 7.86 0.55 -17.90
CA ASP A 115 8.77 0.06 -16.86
C ASP A 115 8.69 -1.47 -16.78
N ALA A 116 9.81 -2.13 -17.10
CA ALA A 116 9.88 -3.59 -17.18
C ALA A 116 9.67 -4.29 -15.84
N HIS A 117 10.18 -3.71 -14.75
CA HIS A 117 10.00 -4.27 -13.42
C HIS A 117 8.54 -4.12 -12.97
N LEU A 118 7.95 -2.94 -13.19
CA LEU A 118 6.55 -2.70 -12.85
C LEU A 118 5.60 -3.63 -13.61
N ARG A 119 5.88 -3.87 -14.90
CA ARG A 119 5.13 -4.83 -15.71
C ARG A 119 5.25 -6.25 -15.16
N GLN A 120 6.46 -6.70 -14.85
CA GLN A 120 6.70 -8.03 -14.29
C GLN A 120 5.95 -8.24 -12.96
N VAL A 121 6.02 -7.28 -12.03
CA VAL A 121 5.29 -7.41 -10.76
C VAL A 121 3.78 -7.26 -10.92
N GLY A 122 3.32 -6.52 -11.94
CA GLY A 122 1.91 -6.50 -12.33
C GLY A 122 1.41 -7.87 -12.82
N GLU A 123 2.19 -8.55 -13.66
CA GLU A 123 1.90 -9.91 -14.15
C GLU A 123 1.87 -10.91 -12.98
N GLU A 124 2.85 -10.81 -12.08
CA GLU A 124 2.88 -11.60 -10.85
C GLU A 124 1.61 -11.34 -10.02
N GLY A 125 1.27 -10.08 -9.73
CA GLY A 125 0.06 -9.74 -8.97
C GLY A 125 -1.22 -10.28 -9.60
N LEU A 126 -1.36 -10.20 -10.94
CA LEU A 126 -2.50 -10.79 -11.67
C LEU A 126 -2.58 -12.31 -11.51
N SER A 127 -1.44 -13.01 -11.53
CA SER A 127 -1.41 -14.47 -11.37
C SER A 127 -1.96 -14.94 -10.02
N TYR A 128 -1.97 -14.05 -9.03
CA TYR A 128 -2.55 -14.27 -7.72
C TYR A 128 -3.93 -13.65 -7.54
N TRP A 129 -4.44 -12.86 -8.50
CA TRP A 129 -5.70 -12.15 -8.34
C TRP A 129 -6.92 -13.03 -8.69
N PRO A 130 -8.01 -13.00 -7.91
CA PRO A 130 -8.07 -12.40 -6.57
C PRO A 130 -7.33 -13.32 -5.57
N MET A 131 -6.61 -12.71 -4.63
CA MET A 131 -5.98 -13.41 -3.50
C MET A 131 -6.76 -13.10 -2.21
N PRO A 132 -8.02 -13.55 -2.07
CA PRO A 132 -8.77 -13.31 -0.84
C PRO A 132 -8.10 -14.06 0.32
N TYR A 133 -7.99 -13.40 1.48
CA TYR A 133 -7.47 -14.03 2.69
C TYR A 133 -8.35 -15.23 3.10
N GLY A 134 -7.75 -16.44 3.18
CA GLY A 134 -8.34 -17.58 3.88
C GLY A 134 -8.23 -18.95 3.18
N VAL A 135 -7.05 -19.58 3.20
CA VAL A 135 -6.87 -21.02 3.55
C VAL A 135 -5.46 -21.20 4.14
N TYR A 136 -5.36 -21.26 5.47
CA TYR A 136 -4.31 -22.00 6.18
C TYR A 136 -4.99 -22.88 7.20
#